data_AF-A0A1L9PSH4-F1
#
_entry.id   AF-A0A1L9PSH4-F1
#
_cell.length_a   1.000
_cell.length_b   1.000
_cell.length_c   1.000
_cell.angle_alpha   90.00
_cell.angle_beta   90.00
_cell.angle_gamma   90.00
#
_symmetry.space_group_name_H-M   'P 1'
#
loop_
_entity.id
_entity.type
_entity.pdbx_description
1 polymer ?
#
loop_
_entity_poly.entity_id
_entity_poly.type
_entity_poly.pdbx_seq_one_letter_code
_entity_poly.pdbx_strand_id
1 'polypeptide(L)'
;MAESSNACIACGWSSDQQGQCFYESNVKLFYAASKRGVWSLGSDVIMKERPDEGPKTEVQTLKYLAAYPDIPAPTVLHDWVDGNGRYFVLQKRIQGQTLEQAWPSLTENQRLAIADQVVEVRKRLRTLTASSIQCVDQGPCYPELLFSDREPHGPFHSDLELWEALSLTLQALPQQVLQNLKKSLPKCGPYVLTHCDLNLGNIMVRDGSLVGILDWEFAAYYPVWYEYVSASWGWTDDDAKWKKLLRERFEAHGDGHEDAKNFWMDLRCLRKFPDLDQKSQDVLKRLSSA
;
A
#
# COMPACT_ATOMS: atom_id res chain seq x y z
N MET A 1 20.28 18.21 32.55
CA MET A 1 20.55 17.74 31.18
C MET A 1 20.61 16.23 31.24
N ALA A 2 19.59 15.54 30.73
CA ALA A 2 19.53 14.09 30.83
C ALA A 2 20.53 13.49 29.85
N GLU A 3 21.53 12.77 30.37
CA GLU A 3 22.41 11.94 29.57
C GLU A 3 21.56 10.94 28.79
N SER A 4 21.65 10.95 27.46
CA SER A 4 21.07 9.90 26.64
C SER A 4 21.73 8.59 27.03
N SER A 5 21.00 7.70 27.70
CA SER A 5 21.53 6.39 28.07
C SER A 5 22.00 5.65 26.82
N ASN A 6 23.27 5.24 26.76
CA ASN A 6 23.82 4.33 25.73
C ASN A 6 23.24 2.90 25.81
N ALA A 7 22.00 2.77 26.27
CA ALA A 7 21.30 1.51 26.39
C ALA A 7 20.64 1.17 25.04
N CYS A 8 20.68 -0.11 24.68
CA CYS A 8 19.98 -0.61 23.51
C CYS A 8 18.47 -0.41 23.67
N ILE A 9 17.83 0.26 22.71
CA ILE A 9 16.38 0.51 22.74
C ILE A 9 15.54 -0.78 22.80
N ALA A 10 16.08 -1.89 22.32
CA ALA A 10 15.37 -3.15 22.22
C ALA A 10 15.36 -3.96 23.53
N CYS A 11 16.51 -4.07 24.18
CA CYS A 11 16.66 -4.90 25.39
C CYS A 11 16.92 -4.09 26.67
N GLY A 12 17.13 -2.78 26.55
CA GLY A 12 17.49 -1.90 27.67
C GLY A 12 18.91 -2.09 28.20
N TRP A 13 19.71 -2.98 27.59
CA TRP A 13 21.06 -3.27 28.08
C TRP A 13 22.07 -2.20 27.71
N SER A 14 22.98 -1.87 28.63
CA SER A 14 24.17 -1.07 28.35
C SER A 14 25.19 -1.87 27.54
N SER A 15 26.15 -1.17 26.92
CA SER A 15 27.28 -1.80 26.24
C SER A 15 28.08 -2.74 27.14
N ASP A 16 28.24 -2.40 28.43
CA ASP A 16 28.93 -3.24 29.40
C ASP A 16 28.18 -4.55 29.66
N GLN A 17 26.85 -4.48 29.80
CA GLN A 17 26.01 -5.67 29.97
C GLN A 17 26.05 -6.57 28.74
N GLN A 18 26.11 -5.99 27.54
CA GLN A 18 26.29 -6.75 26.30
C GLN A 18 27.67 -7.40 26.23
N GLY A 19 28.73 -6.70 26.62
CA GLY A 19 30.11 -7.21 26.57
C GLY A 19 30.41 -8.34 27.56
N GLN A 20 29.64 -8.43 28.66
CA GLN A 20 29.80 -9.46 29.70
C GLN A 20 28.87 -10.67 29.50
N CYS A 21 28.05 -10.68 28.44
CA CYS A 21 27.06 -11.72 28.20
C CYS A 21 27.34 -12.45 26.89
N PHE A 22 27.24 -13.78 26.90
CA PHE A 22 27.35 -14.63 25.70
C PHE A 22 25.99 -14.97 25.08
N TYR A 23 24.92 -14.27 25.46
CA TYR A 23 23.58 -14.52 24.92
C TYR A 23 23.42 -13.92 23.52
N GLU A 24 23.17 -14.78 22.54
CA GLU A 24 22.78 -14.36 21.18
C GLU A 24 21.27 -14.48 21.01
N SER A 25 20.60 -13.33 20.86
CA SER A 25 19.15 -13.30 20.70
C SER A 25 18.71 -13.75 19.30
N ASN A 26 17.75 -14.67 19.24
CA ASN A 26 16.97 -14.95 18.02
C ASN A 26 15.69 -14.11 17.93
N VAL A 27 15.50 -13.20 18.90
CA VAL A 27 14.51 -12.11 18.85
C VAL A 27 15.24 -10.85 18.42
N LYS A 28 15.03 -10.40 17.18
CA LYS A 28 15.80 -9.29 16.58
C LYS A 28 14.89 -8.26 15.94
N LEU A 29 14.99 -7.00 16.35
CA LEU A 29 14.46 -5.86 15.60
C LEU A 29 15.29 -5.75 14.31
N PHE A 30 14.64 -5.88 13.16
CA PHE A 30 15.33 -5.79 11.86
C PHE A 30 14.79 -4.67 10.98
N TYR A 31 13.65 -4.09 11.35
CA TYR A 31 13.09 -2.91 10.70
C TYR A 31 12.37 -2.04 11.72
N ALA A 32 12.58 -0.73 11.63
CA ALA A 32 11.87 0.26 12.44
C ALA A 32 11.63 1.51 11.61
N ALA A 33 10.45 2.11 11.77
CA ALA A 33 10.08 3.37 11.13
C ALA A 33 9.11 4.14 12.01
N SER A 34 9.41 5.42 12.27
CA SER A 34 8.62 6.25 13.21
C SER A 34 8.48 5.54 14.58
N LYS A 35 7.25 5.34 15.07
CA LYS A 35 6.96 4.61 16.31
C LYS A 35 6.70 3.10 16.11
N ARG A 36 7.00 2.55 14.94
CA ARG A 36 6.73 1.15 14.56
C ARG A 36 8.01 0.32 14.58
N GLY A 37 7.91 -0.93 15.04
CA GLY A 37 9.00 -1.91 15.03
C GLY A 37 8.56 -3.25 14.45
N VAL A 38 9.45 -3.91 13.71
CA VAL A 38 9.24 -5.25 13.17
C VAL A 38 10.37 -6.16 13.59
N TRP A 39 9.99 -7.25 14.25
CA TRP A 39 10.87 -8.15 14.94
C TRP A 39 10.79 -9.54 14.34
N SER A 40 11.94 -10.18 14.23
CA SER A 40 12.05 -11.61 13.99
C SER A 40 11.90 -12.33 15.33
N LEU A 41 10.99 -13.28 15.45
CA LEU A 41 10.94 -14.22 16.57
C LEU A 41 11.37 -15.59 16.05
N GLY A 42 12.67 -15.87 16.11
CA GLY A 42 13.27 -17.01 15.42
C GLY A 42 13.12 -16.92 13.89
N SER A 43 13.13 -18.08 13.24
CA SER A 43 12.99 -18.20 11.78
C SER A 43 11.56 -18.12 11.29
N ASP A 44 10.56 -18.35 12.14
CA ASP A 44 9.21 -18.70 11.65
C ASP A 44 8.14 -17.66 11.94
N VAL A 45 8.42 -16.70 12.83
CA VAL A 45 7.43 -15.71 13.27
C VAL A 45 7.97 -14.29 13.12
N ILE A 46 7.10 -13.41 12.65
CA ILE A 46 7.32 -11.96 12.63
C ILE A 46 6.37 -11.33 13.64
N MET A 47 6.89 -10.43 14.47
CA MET A 47 6.11 -9.58 15.35
C MET A 47 6.17 -8.13 14.86
N LYS A 48 5.01 -7.53 14.60
CA LYS A 48 4.87 -6.09 14.37
C LYS A 48 4.38 -5.42 15.64
N GLU A 49 4.93 -4.26 15.94
CA GLU A 49 4.61 -3.48 17.13
C GLU A 49 4.41 -2.00 16.75
N ARG A 50 3.31 -1.40 17.18
CA ARG A 50 2.98 0.03 16.96
C ARG A 50 2.13 0.59 18.11
N PRO A 51 1.98 1.92 18.26
CA PRO A 51 0.94 2.48 19.12
C PRO A 51 -0.46 2.05 18.65
N ASP A 52 -1.41 1.89 19.58
CA ASP A 52 -2.82 1.59 19.27
C ASP A 52 -3.62 2.85 18.89
N GLU A 53 -3.09 3.64 17.94
CA GLU A 53 -3.63 4.95 17.53
C GLU A 53 -4.23 4.91 16.11
N GLY A 54 -4.34 3.73 15.49
CA GLY A 54 -4.73 3.60 14.08
C GLY A 54 -5.45 2.28 13.76
N PRO A 55 -6.07 2.20 12.58
CA PRO A 55 -6.95 1.09 12.19
C PRO A 55 -6.20 -0.25 12.17
N LYS A 56 -6.93 -1.33 12.47
CA LYS A 56 -6.41 -2.71 12.47
C LYS A 56 -6.71 -3.40 11.13
N THR A 57 -6.75 -2.62 10.05
CA THR A 57 -7.11 -3.03 8.69
C THR A 57 -6.26 -4.18 8.18
N GLU A 58 -4.94 -4.14 8.40
CA GLU A 58 -4.05 -5.24 7.99
C GLU A 58 -4.52 -6.58 8.58
N VAL A 59 -4.75 -6.65 9.89
CA VAL A 59 -5.17 -7.90 10.55
C VAL A 59 -6.57 -8.33 10.11
N GLN A 60 -7.50 -7.39 9.93
CA GLN A 60 -8.84 -7.70 9.40
C GLN A 60 -8.75 -8.28 7.99
N THR A 61 -7.96 -7.67 7.10
CA THR A 61 -7.75 -8.14 5.74
C THR A 61 -7.05 -9.49 5.70
N LEU A 62 -5.99 -9.70 6.48
CA LEU A 62 -5.30 -10.99 6.52
C LEU A 62 -6.19 -12.11 7.07
N LYS A 63 -7.03 -11.83 8.09
CA LYS A 63 -8.02 -12.79 8.60
C LYS A 63 -9.07 -13.13 7.54
N TYR A 64 -9.51 -12.15 6.76
CA TYR A 64 -10.41 -12.37 5.61
C TYR A 64 -9.75 -13.22 4.50
N LEU A 65 -8.50 -12.90 4.16
CA LEU A 65 -7.72 -13.59 3.12
C LEU A 65 -7.35 -15.04 3.50
N ALA A 66 -7.43 -15.42 4.77
CA ALA A 66 -7.22 -16.80 5.20
C ALA A 66 -8.17 -17.81 4.54
N ALA A 67 -9.33 -17.36 4.04
CA ALA A 67 -10.26 -18.19 3.26
C ALA A 67 -9.84 -18.43 1.80
N TYR A 68 -8.78 -17.74 1.33
CA TYR A 68 -8.33 -17.74 -0.07
C TYR A 68 -6.84 -18.12 -0.14
N PRO A 69 -6.49 -19.41 0.02
CA PRO A 69 -5.09 -19.87 0.13
C PRO A 69 -4.24 -19.62 -1.12
N ASP A 70 -4.89 -19.38 -2.27
CA ASP A 70 -4.24 -19.01 -3.52
C ASP A 70 -3.73 -17.56 -3.55
N ILE A 71 -4.08 -16.73 -2.56
CA ILE A 71 -3.53 -15.38 -2.38
C ILE A 71 -2.39 -15.50 -1.36
N PRO A 72 -1.12 -15.24 -1.75
CA PRO A 72 0.03 -15.50 -0.90
C PRO A 72 0.24 -14.38 0.15
N ALA A 73 -0.68 -14.28 1.11
CA ALA A 73 -0.63 -13.29 2.20
C ALA A 73 -0.10 -13.91 3.52
N PRO A 74 0.47 -13.11 4.44
CA PRO A 74 0.86 -13.58 5.76
C PRO A 74 -0.30 -14.18 6.56
N THR A 75 -0.03 -15.25 7.31
CA THR A 75 -1.02 -15.80 8.25
C THR A 75 -0.89 -15.11 9.60
N VAL A 76 -1.94 -14.43 10.05
CA VAL A 76 -2.02 -13.89 11.42
C VAL A 76 -2.13 -15.05 12.41
N LEU A 77 -1.24 -15.06 13.39
CA LEU A 77 -1.23 -16.01 14.50
C LEU A 77 -2.02 -15.45 15.69
N HIS A 78 -1.77 -14.19 16.04
CA HIS A 78 -2.42 -13.50 17.13
C HIS A 78 -2.23 -11.99 17.03
N ASP A 79 -3.13 -11.22 17.61
CA ASP A 79 -2.97 -9.78 17.78
C ASP A 79 -3.61 -9.33 19.10
N TRP A 80 -3.00 -8.35 19.78
CA TRP A 80 -3.49 -7.85 21.06
C TRP A 80 -3.03 -6.41 21.33
N VAL A 81 -3.76 -5.74 22.23
CA VAL A 81 -3.35 -4.45 22.79
C VAL A 81 -2.84 -4.69 24.20
N ASP A 82 -1.61 -4.27 24.46
CA ASP A 82 -1.00 -4.34 25.77
C ASP A 82 -1.44 -3.16 26.65
N GLY A 83 -1.31 -3.29 27.97
CA GLY A 83 -1.79 -2.31 28.95
C GLY A 83 -1.15 -0.93 28.84
N ASN A 84 -0.03 -0.82 28.13
CA ASN A 84 0.67 0.43 27.82
C ASN A 84 0.15 1.13 26.55
N GLY A 85 -0.93 0.64 25.93
CA GLY A 85 -1.51 1.21 24.71
C GLY A 85 -0.74 0.85 23.42
N ARG A 86 0.10 -0.19 23.45
CA ARG A 86 0.78 -0.71 22.26
C ARG A 86 0.02 -1.88 21.66
N TYR A 87 -0.06 -1.90 20.34
CA TYR A 87 -0.66 -2.96 19.56
C TYR A 87 0.41 -3.87 18.94
N PHE A 88 0.22 -5.17 19.13
CA PHE A 88 1.11 -6.21 18.65
C PHE A 88 0.38 -7.13 17.68
N VAL A 89 1.08 -7.54 16.63
CA VAL A 89 0.62 -8.53 15.66
C VAL A 89 1.69 -9.59 15.47
N LEU A 90 1.34 -10.85 15.68
CA LEU A 90 2.15 -12.00 15.34
C LEU A 90 1.65 -12.61 14.04
N GLN A 91 2.57 -12.89 13.14
CA GLN A 91 2.28 -13.53 11.86
C GLN A 91 3.35 -14.55 11.50
N LYS A 92 2.98 -15.58 10.73
CA LYS A 92 3.95 -16.51 10.15
C LYS A 92 4.89 -15.77 9.22
N ARG A 93 6.19 -16.03 9.31
CA ARG A 93 7.18 -15.53 8.37
C ARG A 93 6.96 -16.17 7.00
N ILE A 94 6.92 -15.35 5.96
CA ILE A 94 7.09 -15.81 4.59
C ILE A 94 8.58 -16.01 4.34
N GLN A 95 8.98 -17.24 4.04
CA GLN A 95 10.38 -17.60 3.80
C GLN A 95 10.84 -17.09 2.41
N GLY A 96 11.93 -16.33 2.39
CA GLY A 96 12.47 -15.67 1.22
C GLY A 96 13.12 -14.34 1.57
N GLN A 97 13.42 -13.54 0.55
CA GLN A 97 13.89 -12.16 0.67
C GLN A 97 12.90 -11.23 -0.03
N THR A 98 12.93 -9.93 0.30
CA THR A 98 12.11 -8.97 -0.43
C THR A 98 12.60 -8.84 -1.87
N LEU A 99 11.72 -8.44 -2.78
CA LEU A 99 12.08 -8.16 -4.16
C LEU A 99 13.07 -7.00 -4.21
N GLU A 100 12.97 -6.03 -3.30
CA GLU A 100 13.96 -4.96 -3.11
C GLU A 100 15.37 -5.51 -2.89
N GLN A 101 15.53 -6.49 -1.99
CA GLN A 101 16.82 -7.13 -1.71
C GLN A 101 17.32 -7.95 -2.90
N ALA A 102 16.42 -8.66 -3.59
CA ALA A 102 16.78 -9.48 -4.74
C ALA A 102 17.06 -8.63 -6.00
N TRP A 103 16.47 -7.44 -6.11
CA TRP A 103 16.36 -6.65 -7.34
C TRP A 103 17.68 -6.49 -8.09
N PRO A 104 18.82 -6.14 -7.46
CA PRO A 104 20.09 -5.94 -8.16
C PRO A 104 20.65 -7.21 -8.81
N SER A 105 20.28 -8.39 -8.28
CA SER A 105 20.77 -9.70 -8.75
C SER A 105 19.89 -10.35 -9.81
N LEU A 106 18.66 -9.88 -9.99
CA LEU A 106 17.70 -10.47 -10.91
C LEU A 106 17.96 -10.02 -12.35
N THR A 107 17.93 -11.00 -13.26
CA THR A 107 17.85 -10.75 -14.70
C THR A 107 16.52 -10.12 -15.10
N GLU A 108 16.46 -9.48 -16.27
CA GLU A 108 15.21 -8.91 -16.80
C GLU A 108 14.10 -9.96 -16.94
N ASN A 109 14.43 -11.17 -17.44
CA ASN A 109 13.47 -12.26 -17.57
C ASN A 109 12.89 -12.70 -16.22
N GLN A 110 13.70 -12.72 -15.15
CA GLN A 110 13.20 -13.05 -13.82
C GLN A 110 12.30 -11.95 -13.27
N ARG A 111 12.66 -10.67 -13.46
CA ARG A 111 11.81 -9.53 -13.05
C ARG A 111 10.46 -9.57 -13.78
N LEU A 112 10.47 -9.86 -15.09
CA LEU A 112 9.27 -10.05 -15.89
C LEU A 112 8.40 -11.20 -15.37
N ALA A 113 9.02 -12.35 -15.10
CA ALA A 113 8.31 -13.52 -14.58
C ALA A 113 7.68 -13.26 -13.20
N ILE A 114 8.37 -12.53 -12.32
CA ILE A 114 7.84 -12.13 -11.01
C ILE A 114 6.67 -11.15 -11.18
N ALA A 115 6.79 -10.17 -12.08
CA ALA A 115 5.71 -9.25 -12.40
C ALA A 115 4.46 -9.99 -12.92
N ASP A 116 4.63 -10.99 -13.80
CA ASP A 116 3.54 -11.83 -14.28
C ASP A 116 2.87 -12.62 -13.15
N GLN A 117 3.65 -13.14 -12.19
CA GLN A 117 3.08 -13.79 -11.01
C GLN A 117 2.26 -12.83 -10.14
N VAL A 118 2.70 -11.57 -10.00
CA VAL A 118 1.92 -10.53 -9.30
C VAL A 118 0.64 -10.20 -10.07
N VAL A 119 0.67 -10.18 -11.41
CA VAL A 119 -0.54 -10.03 -12.25
C VAL A 119 -1.54 -11.15 -11.97
N GLU A 120 -1.08 -12.40 -11.87
CA GLU A 120 -1.96 -13.54 -11.56
C GLU A 120 -2.58 -13.42 -10.15
N VAL A 121 -1.82 -12.98 -9.15
CA VAL A 121 -2.38 -12.71 -7.81
C VAL A 121 -3.42 -11.60 -7.88
N ARG A 122 -3.16 -10.52 -8.63
CA ARG A 122 -4.12 -9.43 -8.82
C ARG A 122 -5.40 -9.89 -9.52
N LYS A 123 -5.31 -10.79 -10.52
CA LYS A 123 -6.50 -11.39 -11.15
C LYS A 123 -7.36 -12.14 -10.13
N ARG A 124 -6.73 -12.89 -9.20
CA ARG A 124 -7.43 -13.57 -8.10
C ARG A 124 -8.08 -12.57 -7.14
N LEU A 125 -7.36 -11.55 -6.72
CA LEU A 125 -7.90 -10.47 -5.88
C LEU A 125 -9.13 -9.81 -6.52
N ARG A 126 -9.12 -9.61 -7.84
CA ARG A 126 -10.23 -9.02 -8.59
C ARG A 126 -11.48 -9.88 -8.69
N THR A 127 -11.39 -11.17 -8.38
CA THR A 127 -12.58 -12.03 -8.24
C THR A 127 -13.34 -11.73 -6.94
N LEU A 128 -12.68 -11.10 -5.97
CA LEU A 128 -13.28 -10.67 -4.71
C LEU A 128 -13.86 -9.27 -4.93
N THR A 129 -15.19 -9.18 -4.99
CA THR A 129 -15.91 -7.94 -5.27
C THR A 129 -16.79 -7.50 -4.12
N ALA A 130 -17.05 -6.20 -4.04
CA ALA A 130 -18.02 -5.61 -3.12
C ALA A 130 -19.02 -4.70 -3.87
N SER A 131 -20.08 -4.29 -3.17
CA SER A 131 -21.11 -3.37 -3.68
C SER A 131 -20.70 -1.89 -3.62
N SER A 132 -19.60 -1.57 -2.94
CA SER A 132 -19.12 -0.22 -2.70
C SER A 132 -17.59 -0.19 -2.56
N ILE A 133 -17.03 1.01 -2.61
CA ILE A 133 -15.66 1.29 -2.20
C ILE A 133 -15.61 1.27 -0.67
N GLN A 134 -15.01 0.24 -0.07
CA GLN A 134 -15.07 -0.01 1.38
C GLN A 134 -13.96 -0.97 1.84
N CYS A 135 -13.66 -0.97 3.14
CA CYS A 135 -12.80 -2.00 3.77
C CYS A 135 -13.48 -3.37 3.82
N VAL A 136 -12.70 -4.42 4.15
CA VAL A 136 -13.22 -5.81 4.25
C VAL A 136 -14.27 -5.98 5.34
N ASP A 137 -14.27 -5.10 6.34
CA ASP A 137 -15.26 -5.02 7.41
C ASP A 137 -16.46 -4.12 7.06
N GLN A 138 -16.58 -3.71 5.79
CA GLN A 138 -17.61 -2.80 5.26
C GLN A 138 -17.51 -1.36 5.79
N GLY A 139 -16.41 -1.03 6.49
CA GLY A 139 -16.12 0.32 6.93
C GLY A 139 -15.56 1.23 5.84
N PRO A 140 -15.31 2.52 6.16
CA PRO A 140 -14.60 3.42 5.27
C PRO A 140 -13.18 2.92 4.96
N CYS A 141 -12.65 3.32 3.81
CA CYS A 141 -11.31 2.98 3.34
C CYS A 141 -10.38 4.20 3.38
N TYR A 142 -9.12 4.04 2.96
CA TYR A 142 -8.09 5.08 3.01
C TYR A 142 -7.55 5.39 1.60
N PRO A 143 -8.37 6.00 0.72
CA PRO A 143 -8.01 6.27 -0.67
C PRO A 143 -7.06 7.48 -0.82
N GLU A 144 -5.86 7.41 -0.25
CA GLU A 144 -4.87 8.52 -0.21
C GLU A 144 -4.53 9.07 -1.60
N LEU A 145 -4.52 8.22 -2.64
CA LEU A 145 -4.30 8.66 -4.03
C LEU A 145 -5.39 9.60 -4.52
N LEU A 146 -6.63 9.37 -4.07
CA LEU A 146 -7.78 10.16 -4.49
C LEU A 146 -8.04 11.35 -3.58
N PHE A 147 -7.70 11.33 -2.28
CA PHE A 147 -8.00 12.42 -1.34
C PHE A 147 -6.78 13.23 -0.86
N SER A 148 -5.56 12.70 -1.04
CA SER A 148 -4.31 13.33 -0.58
C SER A 148 -4.26 13.58 0.93
N ASP A 149 -4.95 12.73 1.68
CA ASP A 149 -4.93 12.67 3.14
C ASP A 149 -4.92 11.19 3.60
N ARG A 150 -4.84 10.99 4.91
CA ARG A 150 -4.89 9.66 5.55
C ARG A 150 -6.19 9.46 6.35
N GLU A 151 -7.23 10.18 5.97
CA GLU A 151 -8.52 10.12 6.64
C GLU A 151 -9.37 8.97 6.07
N PRO A 152 -10.33 8.45 6.85
CA PRO A 152 -11.27 7.46 6.36
C PRO A 152 -12.30 8.10 5.42
N HIS A 153 -12.54 7.47 4.27
CA HIS A 153 -13.52 7.90 3.26
C HIS A 153 -14.46 6.75 2.86
N GLY A 154 -15.71 7.12 2.57
CA GLY A 154 -16.77 6.18 2.16
C GLY A 154 -17.48 5.50 3.34
N PRO A 155 -18.14 4.34 3.13
CA PRO A 155 -18.26 3.64 1.86
C PRO A 155 -18.90 4.46 0.73
N PHE A 156 -18.45 4.25 -0.52
CA PHE A 156 -19.06 4.89 -1.70
C PHE A 156 -19.72 3.84 -2.60
N HIS A 157 -21.02 3.97 -2.84
CA HIS A 157 -21.83 2.99 -3.59
C HIS A 157 -21.99 3.35 -5.07
N SER A 158 -21.46 4.50 -5.50
CA SER A 158 -21.53 4.93 -6.90
C SER A 158 -20.38 5.88 -7.27
N ASP A 159 -20.12 6.00 -8.58
CA ASP A 159 -19.23 7.04 -9.12
C ASP A 159 -19.67 8.45 -8.70
N LEU A 160 -20.98 8.67 -8.51
CA LEU A 160 -21.53 9.95 -8.11
C LEU A 160 -21.17 10.28 -6.66
N GLU A 161 -21.36 9.35 -5.72
CA GLU A 161 -21.00 9.55 -4.31
C GLU A 161 -19.50 9.82 -4.13
N LEU A 162 -18.65 9.04 -4.82
CA LEU A 162 -17.21 9.28 -4.83
C LEU A 162 -16.89 10.68 -5.37
N TRP A 163 -17.50 11.08 -6.49
CA TRP A 163 -17.28 12.39 -7.08
C TRP A 163 -17.74 13.53 -6.16
N GLU A 164 -18.90 13.40 -5.52
CA GLU A 164 -19.42 14.40 -4.59
C GLU A 164 -18.42 14.63 -3.45
N ALA A 165 -17.92 13.55 -2.84
CA ALA A 165 -16.88 13.64 -1.80
C ALA A 165 -15.58 14.27 -2.33
N LEU A 166 -15.10 13.87 -3.51
CA LEU A 166 -13.90 14.46 -4.11
C LEU A 166 -14.07 15.96 -4.39
N SER A 167 -15.24 16.37 -4.87
CA SER A 167 -15.50 17.77 -5.24
C SER A 167 -15.45 18.73 -4.05
N LEU A 168 -15.71 18.24 -2.83
CA LEU A 168 -15.56 19.02 -1.60
C LEU A 168 -14.10 19.41 -1.34
N THR A 169 -13.15 18.59 -1.79
CA THR A 169 -11.71 18.87 -1.68
C THR A 169 -11.20 19.84 -2.75
N LEU A 170 -12.06 20.20 -3.72
CA LEU A 170 -11.70 20.96 -4.92
C LEU A 170 -12.52 22.24 -5.10
N GLN A 171 -13.22 22.71 -4.06
CA GLN A 171 -14.19 23.82 -4.14
C GLN A 171 -13.61 25.14 -4.65
N ALA A 172 -12.30 25.35 -4.53
CA ALA A 172 -11.62 26.54 -5.03
C ALA A 172 -11.49 26.58 -6.57
N LEU A 173 -11.66 25.44 -7.25
CA LEU A 173 -11.54 25.36 -8.71
C LEU A 173 -12.76 25.98 -9.42
N PRO A 174 -12.57 26.55 -10.63
CA PRO A 174 -13.68 27.00 -11.45
C PRO A 174 -14.68 25.88 -11.77
N GLN A 175 -15.98 26.20 -11.76
CA GLN A 175 -17.05 25.22 -11.97
C GLN A 175 -16.90 24.43 -13.29
N GLN A 176 -16.46 25.09 -14.36
CA GLN A 176 -16.23 24.43 -15.66
C GLN A 176 -15.13 23.36 -15.59
N VAL A 177 -14.05 23.65 -14.85
CA VAL A 177 -12.94 22.71 -14.63
C VAL A 177 -13.42 21.51 -13.83
N LEU A 178 -14.21 21.72 -12.78
CA LEU A 178 -14.81 20.64 -12.00
C LEU A 178 -15.73 19.76 -12.85
N GLN A 179 -16.58 20.35 -13.70
CA GLN A 179 -17.45 19.59 -14.59
C GLN A 179 -16.67 18.74 -15.60
N ASN A 180 -15.58 19.27 -16.15
CA ASN A 180 -14.75 18.56 -17.11
C ASN A 180 -13.87 17.48 -16.46
N LEU A 181 -13.38 17.73 -15.24
CA LEU A 181 -12.72 16.71 -14.43
C LEU A 181 -13.70 15.59 -14.02
N LYS A 182 -14.97 15.91 -13.72
CA LYS A 182 -16.01 14.90 -13.46
C LYS A 182 -16.20 13.98 -14.65
N LYS A 183 -16.25 14.54 -15.87
CA LYS A 183 -16.42 13.78 -17.11
C LYS A 183 -15.25 12.84 -17.38
N SER A 184 -14.04 13.17 -16.91
CA SER A 184 -12.86 12.32 -17.07
C SER A 184 -12.69 11.27 -15.97
N LEU A 185 -13.54 11.27 -14.92
CA LEU A 185 -13.57 10.19 -13.93
C LEU A 185 -13.94 8.86 -14.62
N PRO A 186 -13.04 7.87 -14.65
CA PRO A 186 -13.36 6.57 -15.22
C PRO A 186 -14.44 5.85 -14.40
N LYS A 187 -15.13 4.91 -15.05
CA LYS A 187 -16.07 4.02 -14.38
C LYS A 187 -15.36 3.30 -13.24
N CYS A 188 -15.88 3.42 -12.02
CA CYS A 188 -15.20 2.83 -10.86
C CYS A 188 -15.51 1.34 -10.70
N GLY A 189 -16.72 0.91 -11.07
CA GLY A 189 -17.13 -0.49 -10.99
C GLY A 189 -16.42 -1.41 -12.00
N PRO A 190 -16.25 -2.70 -11.68
CA PRO A 190 -16.56 -3.34 -10.40
C PRO A 190 -15.62 -2.88 -9.27
N TYR A 191 -16.09 -2.89 -8.02
CA TYR A 191 -15.24 -2.65 -6.86
C TYR A 191 -14.57 -3.94 -6.43
N VAL A 192 -13.24 -3.96 -6.47
CA VAL A 192 -12.43 -5.16 -6.35
C VAL A 192 -11.44 -5.04 -5.21
N LEU A 193 -11.14 -6.16 -4.54
CA LEU A 193 -10.10 -6.15 -3.52
C LEU A 193 -8.77 -5.75 -4.18
N THR A 194 -8.15 -4.71 -3.65
CA THR A 194 -6.94 -4.10 -4.18
C THR A 194 -5.92 -3.97 -3.05
N HIS A 195 -4.64 -4.23 -3.33
CA HIS A 195 -3.58 -4.19 -2.32
C HIS A 195 -3.12 -2.75 -2.03
N CYS A 196 -3.10 -1.90 -3.05
CA CYS A 196 -2.72 -0.48 -3.02
C CYS A 196 -1.22 -0.20 -2.82
N ASP A 197 -0.45 -1.13 -2.25
CA ASP A 197 0.98 -0.91 -1.99
C ASP A 197 1.91 -2.02 -2.49
N LEU A 198 1.79 -2.40 -3.77
CA LEU A 198 2.66 -3.41 -4.42
C LEU A 198 4.07 -2.86 -4.73
N ASN A 199 4.79 -2.35 -3.72
CA ASN A 199 6.17 -1.86 -3.86
C ASN A 199 7.20 -3.00 -3.69
N LEU A 200 8.45 -2.75 -4.06
CA LEU A 200 9.53 -3.75 -3.99
C LEU A 200 9.74 -4.40 -2.61
N GLY A 201 9.55 -3.64 -1.53
CA GLY A 201 9.71 -4.11 -0.15
C GLY A 201 8.60 -5.07 0.29
N ASN A 202 7.43 -4.98 -0.35
CA ASN A 202 6.26 -5.79 -0.02
C ASN A 202 6.13 -7.07 -0.85
N ILE A 203 6.96 -7.25 -1.89
CA ILE A 203 6.96 -8.48 -2.69
C ILE A 203 8.02 -9.44 -2.14
N MET A 204 7.63 -10.65 -1.75
CA MET A 204 8.55 -11.67 -1.26
C MET A 204 8.90 -12.66 -2.37
N VAL A 205 10.19 -12.92 -2.55
CA VAL A 205 10.70 -13.84 -3.56
C VAL A 205 11.65 -14.87 -2.99
N ARG A 206 11.66 -16.04 -3.63
CA ARG A 206 12.57 -17.15 -3.36
C ARG A 206 12.79 -17.91 -4.66
N ASP A 207 14.05 -18.23 -4.94
CA ASP A 207 14.45 -18.95 -6.15
C ASP A 207 13.89 -18.35 -7.45
N GLY A 208 13.85 -17.01 -7.52
CA GLY A 208 13.36 -16.26 -8.68
C GLY A 208 11.84 -16.25 -8.86
N SER A 209 11.06 -16.69 -7.88
CA SER A 209 9.59 -16.72 -7.93
C SER A 209 8.95 -15.98 -6.76
N LEU A 210 7.75 -15.45 -6.96
CA LEU A 210 6.89 -14.86 -5.94
C LEU A 210 6.47 -15.93 -4.94
N VAL A 211 6.63 -15.64 -3.65
CA VAL A 211 6.21 -16.53 -2.56
C VAL A 211 5.35 -15.82 -1.51
N GLY A 212 5.16 -14.51 -1.63
CA GLY A 212 4.38 -13.72 -0.69
C GLY A 212 4.19 -12.28 -1.10
N ILE A 213 3.12 -11.67 -0.59
CA ILE A 213 2.88 -10.23 -0.62
C ILE A 213 2.63 -9.78 0.82
N LEU A 214 3.41 -8.82 1.29
CA LEU A 214 3.35 -8.26 2.64
C LEU A 214 2.56 -6.95 2.66
N ASP A 215 2.21 -6.53 3.86
CA ASP A 215 1.68 -5.20 4.19
C ASP A 215 0.35 -4.84 3.53
N TRP A 216 -0.70 -5.47 4.05
CA TRP A 216 -2.08 -5.31 3.57
C TRP A 216 -2.82 -4.18 4.28
N GLU A 217 -2.12 -3.20 4.89
CA GLU A 217 -2.75 -2.17 5.72
C GLU A 217 -3.67 -1.21 4.94
N PHE A 218 -3.39 -1.03 3.64
CA PHE A 218 -4.19 -0.19 2.73
C PHE A 218 -5.18 -0.97 1.87
N ALA A 219 -5.22 -2.29 2.03
CA ALA A 219 -6.05 -3.13 1.18
C ALA A 219 -7.54 -2.98 1.50
N ALA A 220 -8.33 -2.74 0.47
CA ALA A 220 -9.79 -2.58 0.55
C ALA A 220 -10.42 -2.86 -0.82
N TYR A 221 -11.74 -2.81 -0.90
CA TYR A 221 -12.46 -2.79 -2.17
C TYR A 221 -12.39 -1.38 -2.76
N TYR A 222 -11.74 -1.26 -3.90
CA TYR A 222 -11.51 0.01 -4.60
C TYR A 222 -12.00 -0.08 -6.05
N PRO A 223 -12.05 1.06 -6.77
CA PRO A 223 -12.29 1.04 -8.21
C PRO A 223 -11.36 0.06 -8.93
N VAL A 224 -11.87 -0.59 -9.98
CA VAL A 224 -11.13 -1.62 -10.75
C VAL A 224 -9.73 -1.16 -11.22
N TRP A 225 -9.58 0.13 -11.48
CA TRP A 225 -8.36 0.78 -11.96
C TRP A 225 -7.40 1.23 -10.85
N TYR A 226 -7.78 1.16 -9.57
CA TYR A 226 -7.05 1.80 -8.47
C TYR A 226 -5.62 1.27 -8.31
N GLU A 227 -5.39 -0.04 -8.47
CA GLU A 227 -4.04 -0.62 -8.41
C GLU A 227 -3.15 -0.16 -9.58
N TYR A 228 -3.74 0.09 -10.75
CA TYR A 228 -3.00 0.57 -11.90
C TYR A 228 -2.48 2.00 -11.63
N VAL A 229 -3.32 2.82 -10.99
CA VAL A 229 -2.96 4.17 -10.54
C VAL A 229 -1.96 4.11 -9.38
N SER A 230 -2.13 3.23 -8.39
CA SER A 230 -1.19 3.06 -7.27
C SER A 230 0.21 2.70 -7.76
N ALA A 231 0.28 1.97 -8.88
CA ALA A 231 1.53 1.64 -9.52
C ALA A 231 2.13 2.79 -10.33
N SER A 232 1.63 4.03 -10.28
CA SER A 232 2.11 5.17 -11.09
C SER A 232 3.30 5.93 -10.50
N TRP A 233 3.70 5.61 -9.27
CA TRP A 233 4.82 6.23 -8.56
C TRP A 233 5.57 5.16 -7.76
N GLY A 234 6.86 5.38 -7.50
CA GLY A 234 7.70 4.52 -6.66
C GLY A 234 8.55 5.33 -5.68
N TRP A 235 8.88 4.75 -4.54
CA TRP A 235 9.59 5.43 -3.46
C TRP A 235 11.09 5.65 -3.72
N THR A 236 11.67 4.80 -4.57
CA THR A 236 13.08 4.83 -5.00
C THR A 236 13.15 4.66 -6.51
N ASP A 237 14.32 4.89 -7.12
CA ASP A 237 14.51 4.67 -8.56
C ASP A 237 14.21 3.22 -8.97
N ASP A 238 14.60 2.24 -8.14
CA ASP A 238 14.34 0.84 -8.41
C ASP A 238 12.86 0.49 -8.21
N ASP A 239 12.20 1.05 -7.20
CA ASP A 239 10.76 0.89 -7.03
C ASP A 239 10.00 1.53 -8.19
N ALA A 240 10.44 2.69 -8.70
CA ALA A 240 9.86 3.31 -9.89
C ALA A 240 10.02 2.43 -11.14
N LYS A 241 11.17 1.75 -11.32
CA LYS A 241 11.36 0.77 -12.40
C LYS A 241 10.43 -0.43 -12.23
N TRP A 242 10.32 -0.97 -11.02
CA TRP A 242 9.41 -2.08 -10.71
C TRP A 242 7.95 -1.72 -10.99
N LYS A 243 7.49 -0.57 -10.49
CA LYS A 243 6.14 -0.07 -10.69
C LYS A 243 5.82 0.19 -12.16
N LYS A 244 6.80 0.71 -12.92
CA LYS A 244 6.70 0.84 -14.39
C LYS A 244 6.52 -0.53 -15.05
N LEU A 245 7.39 -1.49 -14.74
CA LEU A 245 7.31 -2.86 -15.24
C LEU A 245 5.95 -3.49 -14.92
N LEU A 246 5.47 -3.33 -13.68
CA LEU A 246 4.19 -3.89 -13.24
C LEU A 246 3.02 -3.33 -14.05
N ARG A 247 3.00 -2.02 -14.35
CA ARG A 247 1.98 -1.43 -15.23
C ARG A 247 2.08 -1.94 -16.67
N GLU A 248 3.28 -2.04 -17.23
CA GLU A 248 3.49 -2.63 -18.57
C GLU A 248 2.95 -4.07 -18.62
N ARG A 249 3.08 -4.83 -17.53
CA ARG A 249 2.49 -6.17 -17.43
C ARG A 249 0.97 -6.14 -17.25
N PHE A 250 0.40 -5.22 -16.46
CA PHE A 250 -1.05 -5.05 -16.41
C PHE A 250 -1.62 -4.76 -17.81
N GLU A 251 -1.00 -3.86 -18.57
CA GLU A 251 -1.39 -3.56 -19.97
C GLU A 251 -1.26 -4.79 -20.87
N ALA A 252 -0.15 -5.51 -20.81
CA ALA A 252 0.09 -6.72 -21.61
C ALA A 252 -0.95 -7.82 -21.35
N HIS A 253 -1.56 -7.83 -20.16
CA HIS A 253 -2.64 -8.74 -19.79
C HIS A 253 -4.06 -8.16 -19.97
N GLY A 254 -4.19 -7.02 -20.67
CA GLY A 254 -5.48 -6.41 -21.01
C GLY A 254 -6.12 -5.60 -19.87
N ASP A 255 -5.32 -5.18 -18.89
CA ASP A 255 -5.75 -4.48 -17.67
C ASP A 255 -5.07 -3.11 -17.51
N GLY A 256 -4.89 -2.43 -18.64
CA GLY A 256 -4.40 -1.06 -18.69
C GLY A 256 -5.51 -0.05 -18.35
N HIS A 257 -5.20 0.94 -17.53
CA HIS A 257 -6.13 2.01 -17.12
C HIS A 257 -5.48 3.39 -17.24
N GLU A 258 -4.98 3.70 -18.44
CA GLU A 258 -4.28 4.96 -18.70
C GLU A 258 -5.20 6.19 -18.58
N ASP A 259 -6.50 6.02 -18.85
CA ASP A 259 -7.54 7.01 -18.57
C ASP A 259 -7.61 7.35 -17.06
N ALA A 260 -7.59 6.35 -16.19
CA ALA A 260 -7.59 6.52 -14.74
C ALA A 260 -6.30 7.16 -14.23
N LYS A 261 -5.15 6.77 -14.79
CA LYS A 261 -3.88 7.41 -14.48
C LYS A 261 -3.86 8.88 -14.90
N ASN A 262 -4.38 9.21 -16.08
CA ASN A 262 -4.50 10.59 -16.55
C ASN A 262 -5.45 11.41 -15.66
N PHE A 263 -6.61 10.86 -15.31
CA PHE A 263 -7.54 11.47 -14.35
C PHE A 263 -6.85 11.77 -13.01
N TRP A 264 -6.14 10.80 -12.44
CA TRP A 264 -5.43 10.98 -11.18
C TRP A 264 -4.33 12.03 -11.27
N MET A 265 -3.58 12.06 -12.38
CA MET A 265 -2.56 13.08 -12.62
C MET A 265 -3.16 14.49 -12.70
N ASP A 266 -4.30 14.63 -13.38
CA ASP A 266 -5.03 15.90 -13.47
C ASP A 266 -5.51 16.34 -12.09
N LEU A 267 -6.15 15.44 -11.34
CA LEU A 267 -6.60 15.66 -9.97
C LEU A 267 -5.45 16.14 -9.07
N ARG A 268 -4.30 15.46 -9.12
CA ARG A 268 -3.10 15.80 -8.34
C ARG A 268 -2.54 17.17 -8.71
N CYS A 269 -2.52 17.53 -9.99
CA CYS A 269 -2.08 18.84 -10.45
C CYS A 269 -3.00 19.96 -9.95
N LEU A 270 -4.32 19.76 -10.06
CA LEU A 270 -5.31 20.77 -9.72
C LEU A 270 -5.44 21.02 -8.21
N ARG A 271 -5.09 20.05 -7.36
CA ARG A 271 -5.05 20.23 -5.91
C ARG A 271 -4.14 21.33 -5.40
N LYS A 272 -3.16 21.75 -6.22
CA LYS A 272 -2.25 22.84 -5.87
C LYS A 272 -2.87 24.22 -6.07
N PHE A 273 -4.10 24.31 -6.60
CA PHE A 273 -4.73 25.60 -6.90
C PHE A 273 -4.92 26.44 -5.63
N PRO A 274 -4.65 27.76 -5.67
CA PRO A 274 -4.28 28.57 -6.85
C PRO A 274 -2.78 28.55 -7.22
N ASP A 275 -1.92 27.99 -6.38
CA ASP A 275 -0.46 27.98 -6.51
C ASP A 275 0.03 26.90 -7.50
N LEU A 276 -0.32 27.08 -8.76
CA LEU A 276 -0.04 26.12 -9.83
C LEU A 276 1.34 26.30 -10.46
N ASP A 277 2.12 25.22 -10.51
CA ASP A 277 3.30 25.09 -11.38
C ASP A 277 2.89 25.06 -12.86
N GLN A 278 3.86 25.20 -13.78
CA GLN A 278 3.60 25.27 -15.23
C GLN A 278 2.76 24.09 -15.74
N LYS A 279 3.10 22.87 -15.31
CA LYS A 279 2.37 21.65 -15.69
C LYS A 279 0.91 21.71 -15.24
N SER A 280 0.68 22.17 -14.01
CA SER A 280 -0.66 22.26 -13.43
C SER A 280 -1.49 23.38 -14.07
N GLN A 281 -0.84 24.47 -14.50
CA GLN A 281 -1.48 25.52 -15.30
C GLN A 281 -1.94 24.99 -16.68
N ASP A 282 -1.16 24.13 -17.31
CA ASP A 282 -1.53 23.54 -18.60
C ASP A 282 -2.73 22.59 -18.48
N VAL A 283 -2.80 21.81 -17.38
CA VAL A 283 -3.98 21.00 -17.03
C VAL A 283 -5.21 21.89 -16.82
N LEU A 284 -5.07 22.97 -16.04
CA LEU A 284 -6.16 23.92 -15.80
C LEU A 284 -6.69 24.52 -17.11
N LYS A 285 -5.79 24.95 -18.01
CA LYS A 285 -6.16 25.50 -19.33
C LYS A 285 -6.91 24.47 -20.17
N ARG A 286 -6.37 23.24 -20.28
CA ARG A 286 -7.00 22.16 -21.05
C ARG A 286 -8.42 21.86 -20.55
N LEU A 287 -8.60 21.76 -19.24
CA LEU A 287 -9.92 21.46 -18.65
C LEU A 287 -10.86 22.67 -18.65
N SER A 288 -10.35 23.89 -18.82
CA SER A 288 -11.18 25.09 -18.98
C SER A 288 -11.78 25.20 -20.39
N SER A 289 -11.15 24.59 -21.39
CA SER A 289 -11.55 24.66 -22.80
C SER A 289 -12.11 23.35 -23.38
N ALA A 290 -12.22 22.28 -22.58
CA ALA A 290 -12.77 20.99 -22.98
C ALA A 290 -14.30 20.97 -22.96
#